data_AF-A0A357HGR2-F1
#
_entry.id   AF-A0A357HGR2-F1
#
_cell.length_a   1.000
_cell.length_b   1.000
_cell.length_c   1.000
_cell.angle_alpha   90.00
_cell.angle_beta   90.00
_cell.angle_gamma   90.00
#
_symmetry.space_group_name_H-M   'P 1'
#
loop_
_entity.id
_entity.type
_entity.pdbx_description
1 polymer ?
#
loop_
_entity_poly.entity_id
_entity_poly.type
_entity_poly.pdbx_seq_one_letter_code
_entity_poly.pdbx_strand_id
1 'polypeptide(L)' 'LVDEAGETVSVGRTEFDSPEVDQIVHIKGVVEKGEFCKVQIENSNEFELIGTPII' A
#
# COMPACT_ATOMS: atom_id res chain seq x y z
N LEU A 1 0.44 1.17 -6.55
CA LEU A 1 -0.80 1.88 -6.90
C LEU A 1 -1.66 1.95 -5.65
N VAL A 2 -2.19 3.12 -5.31
CA VAL A 2 -3.12 3.26 -4.17
C VAL A 2 -4.53 2.88 -4.62
N ASP A 3 -5.11 1.86 -4.01
CA ASP A 3 -6.45 1.34 -4.33
C ASP A 3 -7.53 1.99 -3.44
N GLU A 4 -7.18 2.32 -2.19
CA GLU A 4 -8.07 2.95 -1.21
C GLU A 4 -7.31 3.95 -0.34
N ALA A 5 -7.97 5.07 -0.02
CA ALA A 5 -7.46 6.10 0.89
C ALA A 5 -8.41 6.22 2.08
N GLY A 6 -7.89 6.01 3.29
CA GLY A 6 -8.60 6.24 4.55
C GLY A 6 -8.21 7.57 5.19
N GLU A 7 -8.68 7.81 6.41
CA GLU A 7 -8.40 9.05 7.14
C GLU A 7 -6.97 9.13 7.68
N THR A 8 -6.35 7.98 7.97
CA THR A 8 -5.02 7.90 8.61
C THR A 8 -4.06 6.95 7.90
N VAL A 9 -4.59 6.04 7.09
CA VAL A 9 -3.84 5.00 6.37
C VAL A 9 -4.42 4.82 4.98
N SER A 10 -3.61 4.31 4.07
CA SER A 10 -4.03 3.96 2.71
C SER A 10 -3.71 2.51 2.42
N VAL A 11 -4.41 1.93 1.46
CA VAL A 11 -4.18 0.57 0.98
C VAL A 11 -3.83 0.63 -0.49
N GLY A 12 -2.82 -0.13 -0.88
CA GLY A 12 -2.43 -0.26 -2.27
C GLY A 12 -1.86 -1.63 -2.58
N ARG A 13 -1.28 -1.73 -3.77
CA ARG A 13 -0.59 -2.92 -4.28
C ARG A 13 0.72 -2.53 -4.94
N THR A 14 1.68 -3.44 -4.95
CA THR A 14 2.90 -3.27 -5.74
C THR A 14 2.63 -3.52 -7.23
N GLU A 15 3.61 -3.27 -8.08
CA GLU A 15 3.51 -3.62 -9.51
C GLU A 15 3.49 -5.13 -9.78
N PHE A 16 3.82 -5.94 -8.77
CA PHE A 16 3.86 -7.40 -8.87
C PHE A 16 2.56 -8.07 -8.44
N ASP A 17 1.66 -7.34 -7.77
CA ASP A 17 0.46 -7.90 -7.13
C ASP A 17 -0.81 -7.67 -7.97
N SER A 18 -1.47 -8.77 -8.32
CA SER A 18 -2.77 -8.79 -9.00
C SER A 18 -3.88 -8.33 -8.04
N PRO A 19 -4.91 -7.62 -8.55
CA PRO A 19 -6.04 -7.22 -7.71
C PRO A 19 -6.78 -8.46 -7.20
N GLU A 20 -7.26 -8.40 -5.95
CA GLU A 20 -8.13 -9.41 -5.29
C GLU A 20 -7.51 -10.80 -5.07
N VAL A 21 -6.40 -11.12 -5.71
CA VAL A 21 -5.74 -12.44 -5.67
C VAL A 21 -4.48 -12.40 -4.80
N ASP A 22 -3.66 -11.37 -4.99
CA ASP A 22 -2.37 -11.23 -4.31
C ASP A 22 -2.50 -10.32 -3.08
N GLN A 23 -1.39 -10.21 -2.34
CA GLN A 23 -1.25 -9.45 -1.11
C GLN A 23 -1.39 -7.93 -1.30
N ILE A 24 -1.78 -7.25 -0.23
CA ILE A 24 -1.93 -5.80 -0.20
C ILE A 24 -0.73 -5.13 0.49
N VAL A 25 -0.61 -3.83 0.27
CA VAL A 25 0.32 -2.93 0.97
C VAL A 25 -0.48 -1.99 1.86
N HIS A 26 -0.32 -2.15 3.17
CA HIS A 26 -0.77 -1.21 4.19
C HIS A 26 0.22 -0.03 4.28
N ILE A 27 -0.23 1.15 3.87
CA ILE A 27 0.57 2.37 3.84
C ILE A 27 0.24 3.21 5.08
N LYS A 28 1.24 3.39 5.95
CA LYS A 28 1.16 4.24 7.15
C LYS A 28 1.20 5.72 6.75
N GLY A 29 0.03 6.25 6.42
CA GLY A 29 -0.18 7.63 5.98
C GLY A 29 -1.29 7.71 4.93
N VAL A 30 -1.73 8.94 4.64
CA VAL A 30 -2.76 9.20 3.61
C VAL A 30 -2.08 9.54 2.29
N VAL A 31 -2.37 8.74 1.27
CA VAL A 31 -1.98 8.96 -0.12
C VAL A 31 -3.24 8.82 -0.96
N GLU A 32 -3.39 9.65 -1.99
CA GLU A 32 -4.63 9.71 -2.77
C GLU A 32 -4.87 8.44 -3.58
N LYS A 33 -6.15 8.02 -3.67
CA LYS A 33 -6.55 6.86 -4.48
C LYS A 33 -6.20 7.10 -5.95
N GLY A 34 -5.60 6.10 -6.59
CA GLY A 34 -5.14 6.17 -7.98
C GLY A 34 -3.73 6.71 -8.13
N GLU A 35 -3.09 7.18 -7.06
CA GLU A 35 -1.72 7.65 -7.12
C GLU A 35 -0.72 6.48 -7.21
N PHE A 36 0.37 6.70 -7.96
CA PHE A 36 1.55 5.86 -7.90
C PHE A 36 2.57 6.51 -6.96
N CYS A 37 2.78 5.89 -5.80
CA CYS A 37 3.75 6.33 -4.80
C CYS A 37 4.81 5.25 -4.56
N LYS A 38 5.96 5.66 -4.01
CA LYS A 38 6.95 4.72 -3.48
C LYS A 38 6.69 4.50 -2.00
N VAL A 39 6.77 3.25 -1.57
CA VAL A 39 6.57 2.85 -0.18
C VAL A 39 7.83 2.12 0.29
N GLN A 40 8.39 2.57 1.40
CA GLN A 40 9.43 1.83 2.11
C GLN A 40 8.75 0.74 2.94
N ILE A 41 8.96 -0.52 2.56
CA ILE A 41 8.45 -1.65 3.35
C ILE A 41 9.28 -1.77 4.63
N GLU A 42 8.59 -1.84 5.75
CA GLU A 42 9.16 -1.91 7.11
C GLU A 42 8.87 -3.27 7.76
N ASN A 43 7.78 -3.92 7.39
CA ASN A 43 7.39 -5.23 7.90
C ASN A 43 6.52 -5.99 6.88
N SER A 44 6.38 -7.30 7.09
CA SER A 44 5.53 -8.18 6.29
C SER A 44 4.99 -9.33 7.12
N ASN A 45 3.79 -9.79 6.82
CA ASN A 45 3.24 -11.04 7.31
C ASN A 45 2.67 -11.87 6.14
N GLU A 46 1.99 -12.98 6.42
CA GLU A 46 1.45 -13.89 5.40
C GLU A 46 0.35 -13.27 4.51
N PHE A 47 -0.19 -12.10 4.88
CA PHE A 47 -1.34 -11.48 4.21
C PHE A 47 -1.03 -10.10 3.62
N GLU A 48 -0.09 -9.35 4.20
CA GLU A 48 0.18 -7.96 3.81
C GLU A 48 1.63 -7.54 3.99
N LEU A 49 2.00 -6.52 3.22
CA LEU A 49 3.19 -5.70 3.42
C LEU A 49 2.80 -4.42 4.15
N ILE A 50 3.65 -3.96 5.06
CA ILE A 50 3.40 -2.76 5.85
C ILE A 50 4.57 -1.80 5.67
N GLY A 51 4.28 -0.55 5.32
CA GLY A 51 5.32 0.44 5.04
C GLY A 51 4.88 1.88 5.14
N THR A 52 5.83 2.80 4.96
CA THR A 52 5.63 4.26 4.97
C THR A 52 5.88 4.84 3.57
N PRO A 53 5.11 5.85 3.15
CA PRO A 53 5.35 6.51 1.87
C PRO A 53 6.67 7.29 1.91
N ILE A 54 7.44 7.20 0.83
CA ILE A 54 8.68 7.99 0.65
C ILE A 54 8.29 9.32 -0.02
N ILE A 55 8.55 10.43 0.67
CA ILE A 55 8.27 11.80 0.23
C ILE A 55 9.54 12.45 -0.31
#